data_AF-A0A7W0V372-F1
#
_entry.id   AF-A0A7W0V372-F1
#
_cell.length_a   1.000
_cell.length_b   1.000
_cell.length_c   1.000
_cell.angle_alpha   90.00
_cell.angle_beta   90.00
_cell.angle_gamma   90.00
#
_symmetry.space_group_name_H-M   'P 1'
#
loop_
_entity.id
_entity.type
_entity.pdbx_description
1 polymer ?
#
loop_
_entity_poly.entity_id
_entity_poly.type
_entity_poly.pdbx_seq_one_letter_code
_entity_poly.pdbx_strand_id
1 'polypeptide(L)'
;MMSASHLEAITVVQDVRTGALVAFAASQPSKLDVITPVLPLSLSKLLLSASWWDNRQPDSSFDSTRGTASAQNPAYRARVSVHEMLVGGSDSAGKQMAVALRRAVGTETVLRDFKRYGFSQRVDSPRDDMFWAELAPTWRVRLIPAPAYASLSDETKDSEWADTLSIGETNMMVTGLHVSRFLQAVGNGGMLLSPVAREEQLTPSSKNLRQSCQQSGNPIRVMQESTALRLQSAMRDTVQRGTAKIIARMLAATGWQIGGKTGSGPGPVPIGPESDGWFAGLIFDPQGKARFTVATFVKHGGAGGGNAAKISAELARYIIGENMR
;
A
#
# COMPACT_ATOMS: atom_id res chain seq x y z
N MET A 1 27.45 19.64 11.60
CA MET A 1 26.90 18.35 12.03
C MET A 1 25.39 18.47 12.01
N MET A 2 24.70 17.90 11.02
CA MET A 2 23.23 17.84 11.06
C MET A 2 22.86 16.89 12.22
N SER A 3 22.03 17.35 13.15
CA SER A 3 21.51 16.47 14.19
C SER A 3 20.79 15.30 13.52
N ALA A 4 20.92 14.10 14.08
CA ALA A 4 20.09 12.99 13.67
C ALA A 4 18.63 13.39 13.96
N SER A 5 17.91 13.88 12.95
CA SER A 5 16.49 14.17 13.08
C SER A 5 15.81 12.85 13.43
N HIS A 6 15.23 12.77 14.63
CA HIS A 6 14.42 11.63 15.04
C HIS A 6 13.20 11.53 14.11
N LEU A 7 13.30 10.70 13.07
CA LEU A 7 12.22 10.48 12.12
C LEU A 7 10.99 9.91 12.84
N GLU A 8 9.84 10.52 12.60
CA GLU A 8 8.53 10.00 13.00
C GLU A 8 8.09 8.99 11.92
N ALA A 9 8.07 7.71 12.26
CA ALA A 9 7.82 6.64 11.30
C ALA A 9 6.93 5.55 11.89
N ILE A 10 6.16 4.91 11.02
CA ILE A 10 5.40 3.70 11.32
C ILE A 10 5.74 2.61 10.32
N THR A 11 5.58 1.35 10.73
CA THR A 11 5.56 0.22 9.82
C THR A 11 4.59 -0.85 10.28
N VAL A 12 3.98 -1.56 9.34
CA VAL A 12 3.03 -2.65 9.56
C VAL A 12 3.40 -3.81 8.64
N VAL A 13 3.37 -5.03 9.19
CA VAL A 13 3.60 -6.29 8.48
C VAL A 13 2.50 -7.28 8.84
N GLN A 14 1.84 -7.83 7.83
CA GLN A 14 0.87 -8.91 7.97
C GLN A 14 1.32 -10.15 7.19
N ASP A 15 1.01 -11.34 7.71
CA ASP A 15 1.15 -12.59 6.97
C ASP A 15 0.02 -12.67 5.93
N VAL A 16 0.39 -12.85 4.66
CA VAL A 16 -0.55 -12.85 3.53
C VAL A 16 -1.52 -14.04 3.58
N ARG A 17 -1.08 -15.20 4.08
CA ARG A 17 -1.82 -16.46 4.09
C ARG A 17 -2.80 -16.55 5.26
N THR A 18 -2.48 -15.94 6.39
CA THR A 18 -3.30 -16.02 7.60
C THR A 18 -4.05 -14.73 7.91
N GLY A 19 -3.61 -13.58 7.39
CA GLY A 19 -4.14 -12.26 7.75
C GLY A 19 -3.69 -11.79 9.13
N ALA A 20 -2.78 -12.52 9.79
CA ALA A 20 -2.26 -12.17 11.10
C ALA A 20 -1.34 -10.96 11.03
N LEU A 21 -1.46 -10.05 11.99
CA LEU A 21 -0.47 -9.02 12.23
C LEU A 21 0.81 -9.66 12.78
N VAL A 22 1.91 -9.56 12.03
CA VAL A 22 3.21 -10.16 12.37
C VAL A 22 4.07 -9.18 13.14
N ALA A 23 4.13 -7.94 12.67
CA ALA A 23 4.89 -6.88 13.31
C ALA A 23 4.24 -5.53 13.05
N PHE A 24 4.35 -4.65 14.02
CA PHE A 24 4.05 -3.24 13.85
C PHE A 24 4.96 -2.41 14.75
N ALA A 25 5.36 -1.23 14.28
CA ALA A 25 6.17 -0.32 15.06
C ALA A 25 5.82 1.13 14.74
N ALA A 26 6.06 1.98 15.72
CA ALA A 26 5.91 3.42 15.64
C ALA A 26 7.05 4.06 16.44
N SER A 27 7.82 4.96 15.84
CA SER A 27 8.96 5.58 16.54
C SER A 27 8.52 6.58 17.62
N GLN A 28 7.38 7.24 17.42
CA GLN A 28 6.75 8.14 18.39
C GLN A 28 5.21 7.91 18.41
N PRO A 29 4.73 6.84 19.05
CA PRO A 29 3.32 6.41 19.00
C PRO A 29 2.31 7.48 19.43
N SER A 30 2.70 8.40 20.32
CA SER A 30 1.83 9.50 20.78
C SER A 30 1.55 10.55 19.71
N LYS A 31 2.35 10.60 18.64
CA LYS A 31 2.20 11.54 17.52
C LYS A 31 1.80 10.85 16.21
N LEU A 32 2.37 9.67 15.97
CA LEU A 32 2.18 8.90 14.75
C LEU A 32 2.27 7.41 15.12
N ASP A 33 1.13 6.71 15.05
CA ASP A 33 1.04 5.26 15.22
C ASP A 33 0.36 4.64 13.98
N VAL A 34 0.32 3.32 13.92
CA VAL A 34 -0.22 2.55 12.77
C VAL A 34 -1.72 2.76 12.53
N ILE A 35 -2.40 3.33 13.54
CA ILE A 35 -3.81 3.72 13.53
C ILE A 35 -4.05 5.17 13.11
N THR A 36 -3.00 6.00 13.04
CA THR A 36 -3.10 7.42 12.72
C THR A 36 -3.50 7.62 11.25
N PRO A 37 -4.57 8.37 10.95
CA PRO A 37 -4.90 8.79 9.59
C PRO A 37 -3.79 9.63 8.99
N VAL A 38 -3.34 9.26 7.80
CA VAL A 38 -2.38 10.01 6.99
C VAL A 38 -2.84 10.01 5.52
N LEU A 39 -2.26 10.91 4.73
CA LEU A 39 -2.51 10.96 3.29
C LEU A 39 -1.93 9.70 2.62
N PRO A 40 -2.66 9.03 1.71
CA PRO A 40 -2.15 7.87 0.97
C PRO A 40 -1.07 8.25 -0.06
N LEU A 41 -1.07 9.50 -0.51
CA LEU A 41 -0.20 9.96 -1.60
C LEU A 41 -0.39 9.06 -2.84
N SER A 42 0.68 8.84 -3.61
CA SER A 42 0.65 7.98 -4.80
C SER A 42 0.35 6.49 -4.54
N LEU A 43 0.07 6.06 -3.30
CA LEU A 43 -0.52 4.74 -3.06
C LEU A 43 -1.95 4.65 -3.60
N SER A 44 -2.67 5.79 -3.72
CA SER A 44 -3.98 5.90 -4.38
C SER A 44 -4.01 5.28 -5.78
N LYS A 45 -2.92 5.39 -6.53
CA LYS A 45 -2.76 4.79 -7.87
C LYS A 45 -2.90 3.27 -7.87
N LEU A 46 -2.59 2.57 -6.77
CA LEU A 46 -2.84 1.13 -6.65
C LEU A 46 -4.34 0.83 -6.62
N LEU A 47 -5.12 1.61 -5.86
CA LEU A 47 -6.58 1.48 -5.79
C LEU A 47 -7.22 1.80 -7.15
N LEU A 48 -6.76 2.87 -7.78
CA LEU A 48 -7.18 3.26 -9.13
C LEU A 48 -6.90 2.14 -10.15
N SER A 49 -5.71 1.53 -10.10
CA SER A 49 -5.34 0.46 -11.03
C SER A 49 -6.07 -0.85 -10.75
N ALA A 50 -6.34 -1.15 -9.48
CA ALA A 50 -7.18 -2.27 -9.09
C ALA A 50 -8.58 -2.14 -9.69
N SER A 51 -9.23 -0.97 -9.51
CA SER A 51 -10.57 -0.70 -10.06
C SER A 51 -10.57 -0.71 -11.60
N TRP A 52 -9.54 -0.16 -12.25
CA TRP A 52 -9.41 -0.25 -13.72
C TRP A 52 -9.42 -1.70 -14.22
N TRP A 53 -8.59 -2.56 -13.64
CA TRP A 53 -8.47 -3.96 -14.08
C TRP A 53 -9.67 -4.81 -13.66
N ASP A 54 -10.23 -4.60 -12.47
CA ASP A 54 -11.43 -5.31 -12.03
C ASP A 54 -12.66 -5.02 -12.88
N ASN A 55 -12.77 -3.81 -13.42
CA ASN A 55 -13.80 -3.44 -14.38
C ASN A 55 -13.45 -3.78 -15.83
N ARG A 56 -12.43 -4.63 -16.05
CA ARG A 56 -12.01 -5.12 -17.37
C ARG A 56 -11.76 -4.01 -18.38
N GLN A 57 -11.31 -2.84 -17.91
CA GLN A 57 -10.96 -1.74 -18.79
C GLN A 57 -9.75 -2.14 -19.65
N PRO A 58 -9.69 -1.68 -20.92
CA PRO A 58 -8.68 -2.12 -21.87
C PRO A 58 -7.26 -1.75 -21.44
N ASP A 59 -6.27 -2.36 -22.09
CA ASP A 59 -4.87 -1.97 -21.95
C ASP A 59 -4.61 -0.62 -22.64
N SER A 60 -5.01 0.44 -21.96
CA SER A 60 -4.84 1.82 -22.41
C SER A 60 -3.48 2.39 -22.03
N SER A 61 -3.06 3.41 -22.78
CA SER A 61 -1.89 4.22 -22.45
C SER A 61 -2.27 5.70 -22.38
N PHE A 62 -1.62 6.42 -21.47
CA PHE A 62 -1.90 7.81 -21.12
C PHE A 62 -0.63 8.64 -21.22
N ASP A 63 -0.81 9.96 -21.39
CA ASP A 63 0.32 10.84 -21.58
C ASP A 63 1.01 11.17 -20.24
N SER A 64 2.33 11.04 -20.22
CA SER A 64 3.21 11.33 -19.09
C SER A 64 3.95 12.63 -19.36
N THR A 65 3.52 13.73 -18.75
CA THR A 65 4.02 15.08 -19.08
C THR A 65 5.49 15.30 -18.71
N ARG A 66 6.03 14.49 -17.81
CA ARG A 66 7.46 14.48 -17.46
C ARG A 66 8.27 13.40 -18.18
N GLY A 67 7.61 12.60 -19.02
CA GLY A 67 8.26 11.53 -19.78
C GLY A 67 8.84 12.03 -21.11
N THR A 68 9.73 11.22 -21.71
CA THR A 68 10.32 11.52 -23.02
C THR A 68 10.04 10.39 -24.01
N ALA A 69 9.88 10.69 -25.31
CA ALA A 69 9.53 9.66 -26.30
C ALA A 69 10.57 8.52 -26.39
N SER A 70 11.85 8.85 -26.19
CA SER A 70 12.99 7.95 -26.33
C SER A 70 13.48 7.33 -25.00
N ALA A 71 12.72 7.46 -23.91
CA ALA A 71 13.14 6.89 -22.62
C ALA A 71 13.36 5.37 -22.73
N GLN A 72 14.56 4.91 -22.38
CA GLN A 72 14.92 3.49 -22.37
C GLN A 72 14.01 2.70 -21.43
N ASN A 73 13.76 3.24 -20.23
CA ASN A 73 12.80 2.66 -19.29
C ASN A 73 11.37 3.06 -19.71
N PRO A 74 10.49 2.09 -20.05
CA PRO A 74 9.12 2.39 -20.47
C PRO A 74 8.32 3.22 -19.47
N ALA A 75 8.61 3.09 -18.18
CA ALA A 75 7.98 3.82 -17.08
C ALA A 75 8.14 5.34 -17.16
N TYR A 76 9.13 5.82 -17.91
CA TYR A 76 9.45 7.24 -18.07
C TYR A 76 9.26 7.72 -19.51
N ARG A 77 8.53 6.96 -20.33
CA ARG A 77 8.17 7.40 -21.68
C ARG A 77 7.10 8.49 -21.65
N ALA A 78 7.01 9.28 -22.71
CA ALA A 78 5.97 10.31 -22.87
C ALA A 78 4.54 9.73 -22.91
N ARG A 79 4.40 8.43 -23.21
CA ARG A 79 3.13 7.70 -23.13
C ARG A 79 3.35 6.37 -22.41
N VAL A 80 2.56 6.12 -21.38
CA VAL A 80 2.74 4.99 -20.46
C VAL A 80 1.44 4.20 -20.31
N SER A 81 1.53 2.87 -20.23
CA SER A 81 0.40 2.02 -19.88
C SER A 81 0.02 2.17 -18.40
N VAL A 82 -1.09 1.57 -17.97
CA VAL A 82 -1.43 1.48 -16.54
C VAL A 82 -0.31 0.85 -15.70
N HIS A 83 0.33 -0.20 -16.24
CA HIS A 83 1.47 -0.86 -15.59
C HIS A 83 2.64 0.10 -15.43
N GLU A 84 3.02 0.77 -16.51
CA GLU A 84 4.13 1.72 -16.52
C GLU A 84 3.86 2.98 -15.67
N MET A 85 2.60 3.40 -15.59
CA MET A 85 2.16 4.48 -14.71
C MET A 85 2.41 4.13 -13.23
N LEU A 86 2.14 2.89 -12.81
CA LEU A 86 2.47 2.43 -11.46
C LEU A 86 3.99 2.40 -11.22
N VAL A 87 4.75 1.87 -12.18
CA VAL A 87 6.22 1.71 -12.07
C VAL A 87 6.93 3.07 -11.99
N GLY A 88 6.55 4.01 -12.86
CA GLY A 88 7.16 5.34 -12.93
C GLY A 88 6.55 6.35 -11.97
N GLY A 89 5.32 6.10 -11.51
CA GLY A 89 4.56 7.01 -10.65
C GLY A 89 4.06 8.26 -11.35
N SER A 90 3.72 8.20 -12.64
CA SER A 90 3.33 9.38 -13.43
C SER A 90 1.99 9.96 -12.98
N ASP A 91 2.01 11.18 -12.43
CA ASP A 91 0.80 11.87 -11.96
C ASP A 91 -0.15 12.22 -13.11
N SER A 92 0.36 12.73 -14.23
CA SER A 92 -0.48 13.12 -15.37
C SER A 92 -1.18 11.93 -16.00
N ALA A 93 -0.50 10.78 -16.09
CA ALA A 93 -1.07 9.55 -16.60
C ALA A 93 -2.15 9.02 -15.66
N GLY A 94 -1.88 9.00 -14.34
CA GLY A 94 -2.87 8.62 -13.33
C GLY A 94 -4.10 9.53 -13.32
N LYS A 95 -3.92 10.85 -13.52
CA LYS A 95 -5.04 11.81 -13.61
C LYS A 95 -5.96 11.53 -14.79
N GLN A 96 -5.38 11.31 -15.98
CA GLN A 96 -6.14 10.94 -17.17
C GLN A 96 -6.86 9.61 -16.98
N MET A 97 -6.18 8.62 -16.41
CA MET A 97 -6.74 7.31 -16.11
C MET A 97 -7.92 7.38 -15.14
N ALA A 98 -7.83 8.20 -14.08
CA ALA A 98 -8.90 8.39 -13.10
C ALA A 98 -10.19 8.91 -13.75
N VAL A 99 -10.07 9.92 -14.61
CA VAL A 99 -11.21 10.49 -15.35
C VAL A 99 -11.75 9.50 -16.38
N ALA A 100 -10.86 8.82 -17.13
CA ALA A 100 -11.25 7.82 -18.11
C ALA A 100 -12.02 6.66 -17.46
N LEU A 101 -11.56 6.18 -16.31
CA LEU A 101 -12.25 5.13 -15.54
C LEU A 101 -13.64 5.58 -15.14
N ARG A 102 -13.76 6.77 -14.52
CA ARG A 102 -15.05 7.32 -14.08
C ARG A 102 -16.04 7.42 -15.23
N ARG A 103 -15.61 7.89 -16.40
CA ARG A 103 -16.46 7.98 -17.60
C ARG A 103 -16.89 6.63 -18.14
N ALA A 104 -16.04 5.62 -18.01
CA ALA A 104 -16.31 4.29 -18.53
C ALA A 104 -17.26 3.47 -17.64
N VAL A 105 -17.13 3.58 -16.31
CA VAL A 105 -17.86 2.70 -15.37
C VAL A 105 -18.80 3.43 -14.41
N GLY A 106 -18.77 4.76 -14.41
CA GLY A 106 -19.54 5.60 -13.48
C GLY A 106 -18.90 5.76 -12.10
N THR A 107 -19.24 6.85 -11.42
CA THR A 107 -18.76 7.18 -10.07
C THR A 107 -19.08 6.08 -9.06
N GLU A 108 -20.33 5.64 -9.00
CA GLU A 108 -20.79 4.64 -8.03
C GLU A 108 -20.01 3.33 -8.11
N THR A 109 -19.64 2.89 -9.31
CA THR A 109 -18.88 1.67 -9.52
C THR A 109 -17.49 1.79 -8.91
N VAL A 110 -16.77 2.90 -9.17
CA VAL A 110 -15.44 3.13 -8.59
C VAL A 110 -15.51 3.21 -7.05
N LEU A 111 -16.51 3.90 -6.50
CA LEU A 111 -16.71 3.99 -5.05
C LEU A 111 -17.06 2.63 -4.43
N ARG A 112 -17.83 1.81 -5.13
CA ARG A 112 -18.14 0.43 -4.71
C ARG A 112 -16.87 -0.43 -4.70
N ASP A 113 -16.00 -0.27 -5.68
CA ASP A 113 -14.70 -0.97 -5.70
C ASP A 113 -13.85 -0.58 -4.50
N PHE A 114 -13.74 0.73 -4.22
CA PHE A 114 -12.94 1.22 -3.10
C PHE A 114 -13.50 0.71 -1.77
N LYS A 115 -14.82 0.70 -1.62
CA LYS A 115 -15.48 0.10 -0.46
C LYS A 115 -15.16 -1.39 -0.33
N ARG A 116 -15.19 -2.16 -1.43
CA ARG A 116 -14.78 -3.58 -1.45
C ARG A 116 -13.32 -3.75 -1.04
N TYR A 117 -12.44 -2.82 -1.42
CA TYR A 117 -11.03 -2.81 -1.05
C TYR A 117 -10.75 -2.36 0.40
N GLY A 118 -11.78 -1.90 1.14
CA GLY A 118 -11.66 -1.44 2.52
C GLY A 118 -11.54 0.07 2.70
N PHE A 119 -11.86 0.87 1.68
CA PHE A 119 -11.83 2.34 1.69
C PHE A 119 -13.24 2.86 1.43
N SER A 120 -13.98 3.16 2.50
CA SER A 120 -15.38 3.55 2.40
C SER A 120 -15.55 5.05 2.17
N GLN A 121 -16.80 5.52 2.08
CA GLN A 121 -17.09 6.95 2.24
C GLN A 121 -16.71 7.43 3.64
N ARG A 122 -16.43 8.73 3.78
CA ARG A 122 -16.14 9.32 5.08
C ARG A 122 -17.34 9.13 6.00
N VAL A 123 -17.06 8.68 7.22
CA VAL A 123 -18.04 8.57 8.31
C VAL A 123 -17.58 9.42 9.48
N ASP A 124 -18.52 9.85 10.32
CA ASP A 124 -18.22 10.66 11.50
C ASP A 124 -17.63 9.85 12.67
N SER A 125 -17.54 8.52 12.53
CA SER A 125 -16.92 7.68 13.54
C SER A 125 -15.40 7.93 13.60
N PRO A 126 -14.83 8.21 14.78
CA PRO A 126 -13.39 8.35 14.95
C PRO A 126 -12.65 7.00 14.90
N ARG A 127 -13.38 5.87 14.90
CA ARG A 127 -12.85 4.51 15.02
C ARG A 127 -13.55 3.55 14.08
N ASP A 128 -12.79 2.62 13.52
CA ASP A 128 -13.30 1.43 12.84
C ASP A 128 -13.22 0.24 13.79
N ASP A 129 -14.20 0.13 14.68
CA ASP A 129 -14.29 -0.97 15.65
C ASP A 129 -14.62 -2.32 14.97
N MET A 130 -14.97 -2.31 13.68
CA MET A 130 -15.22 -3.51 12.87
C MET A 130 -13.99 -3.95 12.07
N PHE A 131 -12.86 -3.24 12.20
CA PHE A 131 -11.64 -3.57 11.46
C PHE A 131 -11.18 -5.01 11.77
N TRP A 132 -11.06 -5.37 13.05
CA TRP A 132 -10.55 -6.66 13.49
C TRP A 132 -11.66 -7.70 13.64
N ALA A 133 -11.46 -8.89 13.07
CA ALA A 133 -12.29 -10.04 13.43
C ALA A 133 -11.89 -10.60 14.81
N GLU A 134 -10.62 -10.47 15.15
CA GLU A 134 -10.09 -10.86 16.45
C GLU A 134 -9.00 -9.88 16.88
N LEU A 135 -9.19 -9.26 18.05
CA LEU A 135 -8.24 -8.33 18.63
C LEU A 135 -8.05 -8.64 20.11
N ALA A 136 -6.82 -9.01 20.47
CA ALA A 136 -6.46 -9.23 21.85
C ALA A 136 -6.71 -7.97 22.71
N PRO A 137 -7.21 -8.10 23.95
CA PRO A 137 -7.51 -6.96 24.81
C PRO A 137 -6.34 -6.00 25.00
N THR A 138 -5.11 -6.53 25.12
CA THR A 138 -3.86 -5.76 25.28
C THR A 138 -3.59 -4.80 24.11
N TRP A 139 -4.09 -5.11 22.91
CA TRP A 139 -3.87 -4.31 21.72
C TRP A 139 -4.97 -3.28 21.42
N ARG A 140 -6.10 -3.29 22.15
CA ARG A 140 -7.25 -2.42 21.86
C ARG A 140 -6.93 -0.92 21.81
N VAL A 141 -5.98 -0.47 22.62
CA VAL A 141 -5.59 0.95 22.67
C VAL A 141 -4.75 1.34 21.45
N ARG A 142 -3.99 0.40 20.88
CA ARG A 142 -2.97 0.69 19.86
C ARG A 142 -3.35 0.28 18.44
N LEU A 143 -4.33 -0.61 18.29
CA LEU A 143 -4.62 -1.24 16.99
C LEU A 143 -6.01 -0.94 16.45
N ILE A 144 -6.89 -0.19 17.12
CA ILE A 144 -8.19 0.19 16.54
C ILE A 144 -7.97 1.43 15.65
N PRO A 145 -8.01 1.29 14.31
CA PRO A 145 -7.71 2.41 13.42
C PRO A 145 -8.89 3.37 13.32
N ALA A 146 -8.61 4.61 12.94
CA ALA A 146 -9.63 5.43 12.33
C ALA A 146 -10.01 4.88 10.93
N PRO A 147 -11.25 5.08 10.46
CA PRO A 147 -11.68 4.59 9.15
C PRO A 147 -10.82 5.15 8.02
N ALA A 148 -10.44 4.31 7.06
CA ALA A 148 -9.87 4.77 5.80
C ALA A 148 -10.99 5.12 4.81
N TYR A 149 -10.84 6.23 4.09
CA TYR A 149 -11.89 6.73 3.21
C TYR A 149 -11.40 7.40 1.94
N ALA A 150 -12.31 7.48 0.96
CA ALA A 150 -12.27 8.40 -0.17
C ALA A 150 -13.61 9.15 -0.24
N SER A 151 -13.56 10.48 -0.09
CA SER A 151 -14.71 11.37 -0.03
C SER A 151 -14.96 11.99 -1.40
N LEU A 152 -15.54 11.20 -2.31
CA LEU A 152 -15.84 11.57 -3.69
C LEU A 152 -17.32 11.28 -3.99
N SER A 153 -17.93 12.03 -4.90
CA SER A 153 -19.34 11.88 -5.30
C SER A 153 -19.55 12.26 -6.78
N ASP A 154 -20.79 12.18 -7.27
CA ASP A 154 -21.12 12.60 -8.63
C ASP A 154 -20.89 14.10 -8.84
N GLU A 155 -21.05 14.91 -7.79
CA GLU A 155 -20.81 16.34 -7.80
C GLU A 155 -19.31 16.71 -7.82
N THR A 156 -18.41 15.76 -7.52
CA THR A 156 -16.97 16.00 -7.58
C THR A 156 -16.55 16.32 -9.00
N LYS A 157 -15.81 17.42 -9.19
CA LYS A 157 -15.28 17.83 -10.50
C LYS A 157 -14.23 16.84 -11.00
N ASP A 158 -14.13 16.65 -12.31
CA ASP A 158 -13.13 15.73 -12.92
C ASP A 158 -11.69 16.05 -12.50
N SER A 159 -11.33 17.33 -12.32
CA SER A 159 -10.00 17.73 -11.86
C SER A 159 -9.71 17.27 -10.42
N GLU A 160 -10.68 17.43 -9.52
CA GLU A 160 -10.57 17.02 -8.13
C GLU A 160 -10.56 15.50 -8.00
N TRP A 161 -11.43 14.82 -8.76
CA TRP A 161 -11.42 13.36 -8.89
C TRP A 161 -10.06 12.83 -9.36
N ALA A 162 -9.48 13.47 -10.38
CA ALA A 162 -8.17 13.11 -10.90
C ALA A 162 -7.06 13.32 -9.87
N ASP A 163 -7.07 14.43 -9.14
CA ASP A 163 -6.08 14.76 -8.12
C ASP A 163 -6.17 13.80 -6.93
N THR A 164 -7.38 13.51 -6.46
CA THR A 164 -7.61 12.55 -5.38
C THR A 164 -7.11 11.15 -5.73
N LEU A 165 -7.46 10.62 -6.91
CA LEU A 165 -7.14 9.22 -7.27
C LEU A 165 -5.72 9.02 -7.85
N SER A 166 -5.12 10.09 -8.39
CA SER A 166 -3.74 10.03 -8.90
C SER A 166 -2.73 10.46 -7.84
N ILE A 167 -2.93 11.61 -7.19
CA ILE A 167 -1.94 12.19 -6.27
C ILE A 167 -2.20 11.76 -4.83
N GLY A 168 -3.47 11.70 -4.40
CA GLY A 168 -3.84 11.19 -3.06
C GLY A 168 -3.52 12.13 -1.90
N GLU A 169 -3.52 13.44 -2.14
CA GLU A 169 -3.30 14.48 -1.12
C GLU A 169 -4.59 15.19 -0.68
N THR A 170 -5.72 14.90 -1.33
CA THR A 170 -7.03 15.50 -1.04
C THR A 170 -8.10 14.42 -0.99
N ASN A 171 -9.16 14.66 -0.20
CA ASN A 171 -10.36 13.81 -0.09
C ASN A 171 -10.11 12.34 0.26
N MET A 172 -8.92 11.97 0.72
CA MET A 172 -8.60 10.61 1.12
C MET A 172 -7.75 10.61 2.38
N MET A 173 -8.04 9.67 3.28
CA MET A 173 -7.20 9.36 4.43
C MET A 173 -7.10 7.85 4.59
N VAL A 174 -5.93 7.38 4.98
CA VAL A 174 -5.66 5.95 5.20
C VAL A 174 -4.89 5.76 6.51
N THR A 175 -4.91 4.55 7.05
CA THR A 175 -4.01 4.13 8.13
C THR A 175 -3.07 3.04 7.64
N GLY A 176 -1.94 2.84 8.32
CA GLY A 176 -1.02 1.75 7.97
C GLY A 176 -1.68 0.37 7.99
N LEU A 177 -2.64 0.17 8.89
CA LEU A 177 -3.43 -1.06 8.98
C LEU A 177 -4.32 -1.29 7.75
N HIS A 178 -5.02 -0.27 7.26
CA HIS A 178 -5.86 -0.40 6.05
C HIS A 178 -5.03 -0.63 4.78
N VAL A 179 -3.90 0.07 4.65
CA VAL A 179 -2.96 -0.14 3.53
C VAL A 179 -2.43 -1.57 3.53
N SER A 180 -1.99 -2.07 4.69
CA SER A 180 -1.51 -3.44 4.85
C SER A 180 -2.60 -4.46 4.50
N ARG A 181 -3.83 -4.23 4.96
CA ARG A 181 -4.99 -5.10 4.68
C ARG A 181 -5.34 -5.16 3.19
N PHE A 182 -5.29 -4.04 2.48
CA PHE A 182 -5.47 -4.02 1.02
C PHE A 182 -4.36 -4.83 0.33
N LEU A 183 -3.11 -4.63 0.73
CA LEU A 183 -1.97 -5.39 0.19
C LEU A 183 -2.07 -6.88 0.48
N GLN A 184 -2.61 -7.28 1.64
CA GLN A 184 -2.88 -8.68 1.96
C GLN A 184 -3.79 -9.31 0.90
N ALA A 185 -4.88 -8.63 0.52
CA ALA A 185 -5.74 -9.11 -0.56
C ALA A 185 -4.99 -9.19 -1.90
N VAL A 186 -4.15 -8.20 -2.24
CA VAL A 186 -3.32 -8.23 -3.46
C VAL A 186 -2.37 -9.42 -3.44
N GLY A 187 -1.69 -9.69 -2.33
CA GLY A 187 -0.77 -10.83 -2.19
C GLY A 187 -1.49 -12.19 -2.20
N ASN A 188 -2.75 -12.22 -1.77
CA ASN A 188 -3.57 -13.42 -1.64
C ASN A 188 -4.54 -13.63 -2.82
N GLY A 189 -4.14 -13.26 -4.04
CA GLY A 189 -4.93 -13.52 -5.27
C GLY A 189 -6.29 -12.82 -5.30
N GLY A 190 -6.41 -11.69 -4.60
CA GLY A 190 -7.62 -10.89 -4.48
C GLY A 190 -8.59 -11.35 -3.39
N MET A 191 -8.19 -12.29 -2.54
CA MET A 191 -8.95 -12.77 -1.40
C MET A 191 -8.54 -12.03 -0.13
N LEU A 192 -9.44 -11.21 0.40
CA LEU A 192 -9.26 -10.51 1.66
C LEU A 192 -9.57 -11.44 2.83
N LEU A 193 -8.60 -11.60 3.73
CA LEU A 193 -8.78 -12.32 4.99
C LEU A 193 -9.24 -11.36 6.09
N SER A 194 -9.99 -11.88 7.05
CA SER A 194 -10.31 -11.09 8.25
C SER A 194 -9.04 -10.89 9.05
N PRO A 195 -8.67 -9.64 9.41
CA PRO A 195 -7.43 -9.39 10.10
C PRO A 195 -7.55 -9.84 11.56
N VAL A 196 -6.46 -10.39 12.07
CA VAL A 196 -6.34 -10.85 13.45
C VAL A 196 -5.08 -10.32 14.12
N ALA A 197 -5.20 -9.89 15.37
CA ALA A 197 -4.08 -9.49 16.21
C ALA A 197 -4.21 -10.19 17.57
N ARG A 198 -3.41 -11.24 17.76
CA ARG A 198 -3.40 -12.08 18.96
C ARG A 198 -2.30 -11.66 19.92
N GLU A 199 -2.37 -12.13 21.15
CA GLU A 199 -1.26 -11.97 22.11
C GLU A 199 -0.05 -12.77 21.66
N GLU A 200 1.13 -12.25 21.96
CA GLU A 200 2.39 -12.95 21.72
C GLU A 200 2.44 -14.20 22.61
N GLN A 201 2.42 -15.39 22.00
CA GLN A 201 2.52 -16.63 22.76
C GLN A 201 3.97 -16.84 23.19
N LEU A 202 4.25 -16.60 24.47
CA LEU A 202 5.58 -16.75 25.10
C LEU A 202 6.14 -18.19 25.07
N THR A 203 5.40 -19.20 24.56
CA THR A 203 5.87 -20.58 24.47
C THR A 203 5.51 -21.23 23.13
N PRO A 204 6.50 -21.75 22.36
CA PRO A 204 6.22 -22.49 21.14
C PRO A 204 5.81 -23.91 21.52
N SER A 205 4.51 -24.15 21.74
CA SER A 205 3.97 -25.50 21.65
C SER A 205 3.53 -25.76 20.20
N SER A 206 3.94 -26.89 19.63
CA SER A 206 3.64 -27.27 18.24
C SER A 206 2.14 -27.42 17.94
N LYS A 207 1.30 -27.58 18.98
CA LYS A 207 -0.17 -27.54 18.88
C LYS A 207 -0.71 -26.11 18.73
N ASN A 208 -0.09 -25.13 19.37
CA ASN A 208 -0.56 -23.74 19.36
C ASN A 208 -0.27 -23.00 18.05
N LEU A 209 0.84 -23.31 17.37
CA LEU A 209 1.15 -22.80 16.02
C LEU A 209 0.08 -23.18 14.99
N ARG A 210 -0.52 -24.37 15.12
CA ARG A 210 -1.61 -24.81 14.23
C ARG A 210 -2.93 -24.07 14.51
N GLN A 211 -3.18 -23.71 15.77
CA GLN A 211 -4.34 -22.88 16.15
C GLN A 211 -4.15 -21.39 15.85
N SER A 212 -2.92 -20.86 15.89
CA SER A 212 -2.61 -19.47 15.47
C SER A 212 -2.71 -19.26 13.95
N CYS A 213 -2.58 -20.34 13.17
CA CYS A 213 -2.69 -20.33 11.71
C CYS A 213 -4.11 -20.57 11.17
N GLN A 214 -5.11 -20.81 12.04
CA GLN A 214 -6.49 -20.93 11.58
C GLN A 214 -7.02 -19.56 11.15
N GLN A 215 -7.45 -19.46 9.88
CA GLN A 215 -8.11 -18.28 9.34
C GLN A 215 -9.36 -17.98 10.19
N SER A 216 -9.42 -16.79 10.78
CA SER A 216 -10.63 -16.32 11.45
C SER A 216 -11.63 -15.84 10.39
N GLY A 217 -12.64 -16.66 10.11
CA GLY A 217 -13.70 -16.35 9.14
C GLY A 217 -13.37 -16.74 7.69
N ASN A 218 -14.39 -16.68 6.84
CA ASN A 218 -14.27 -17.07 5.43
C ASN A 218 -13.62 -15.93 4.62
N PRO A 219 -12.60 -16.22 3.80
CA PRO A 219 -12.01 -15.25 2.89
C PRO A 219 -13.07 -14.63 1.95
N ILE A 220 -13.00 -13.32 1.72
CA ILE A 220 -13.91 -12.61 0.82
C ILE A 220 -13.15 -12.18 -0.43
N ARG A 221 -13.69 -12.47 -1.62
CA ARG A 221 -13.10 -11.96 -2.86
C ARG A 221 -13.40 -10.47 -3.01
N VAL A 222 -12.36 -9.65 -2.95
CA VAL A 222 -12.48 -8.19 -3.11
C VAL A 222 -12.00 -7.71 -4.48
N MET A 223 -11.09 -8.45 -5.12
CA MET A 223 -10.63 -8.21 -6.49
C MET A 223 -10.46 -9.52 -7.27
N GLN A 224 -10.37 -9.43 -8.60
CA GLN A 224 -10.08 -10.57 -9.45
C GLN A 224 -8.64 -11.05 -9.22
N GLU A 225 -8.40 -12.35 -9.38
CA GLU A 225 -7.05 -12.92 -9.28
C GLU A 225 -6.12 -12.32 -10.33
N SER A 226 -6.62 -12.12 -11.56
CA SER A 226 -5.89 -11.45 -12.64
C SER A 226 -5.47 -10.02 -12.26
N THR A 227 -6.36 -9.24 -11.66
CA THR A 227 -6.06 -7.91 -11.12
C THR A 227 -4.96 -7.95 -10.08
N ALA A 228 -5.07 -8.87 -9.11
CA ALA A 228 -4.07 -9.05 -8.06
C ALA A 228 -2.69 -9.39 -8.64
N LEU A 229 -2.61 -10.30 -9.61
CA LEU A 229 -1.36 -10.68 -10.28
C LEU A 229 -0.76 -9.52 -11.09
N ARG A 230 -1.58 -8.71 -11.76
CA ARG A 230 -1.12 -7.51 -12.48
C ARG A 230 -0.56 -6.46 -11.53
N LEU A 231 -1.20 -6.23 -10.38
CA LEU A 231 -0.68 -5.35 -9.34
C LEU A 231 0.66 -5.86 -8.81
N GLN A 232 0.75 -7.14 -8.45
CA GLN A 232 2.00 -7.75 -7.98
C GLN A 232 3.13 -7.58 -9.01
N SER A 233 2.83 -7.76 -10.29
CA SER A 233 3.82 -7.56 -11.36
C SER A 233 4.30 -6.11 -11.45
N ALA A 234 3.38 -5.14 -11.49
CA ALA A 234 3.74 -3.72 -11.54
C ALA A 234 4.50 -3.27 -10.28
N MET A 235 4.14 -3.82 -9.12
CA MET A 235 4.79 -3.56 -7.85
C MET A 235 6.23 -4.09 -7.83
N ARG A 236 6.50 -5.29 -8.36
CA ARG A 236 7.87 -5.80 -8.54
C ARG A 236 8.67 -4.91 -9.47
N ASP A 237 8.10 -4.49 -10.60
CA ASP A 237 8.78 -3.60 -11.54
C ASP A 237 9.07 -2.22 -10.95
N THR A 238 8.21 -1.71 -10.06
CA THR A 238 8.47 -0.46 -9.32
C THR A 238 9.76 -0.55 -8.50
N VAL A 239 10.07 -1.72 -7.94
CA VAL A 239 11.31 -1.98 -7.20
C VAL A 239 12.46 -2.33 -8.13
N GLN A 240 12.25 -3.04 -9.24
CA GLN A 240 13.34 -3.44 -10.14
C GLN A 240 13.85 -2.29 -11.01
N ARG A 241 12.93 -1.47 -11.52
CA ARG A 241 13.23 -0.44 -12.53
C ARG A 241 12.52 0.90 -12.29
N GLY A 242 11.67 1.00 -11.28
CA GLY A 242 10.89 2.20 -10.98
C GLY A 242 11.42 3.05 -9.82
N THR A 243 10.51 3.58 -9.02
CA THR A 243 10.81 4.57 -7.97
C THR A 243 11.46 3.98 -6.71
N ALA A 244 11.47 2.65 -6.54
CA ALA A 244 11.94 1.98 -5.32
C ALA A 244 13.20 1.10 -5.53
N LYS A 245 14.02 1.43 -6.55
CA LYS A 245 15.23 0.67 -6.94
C LYS A 245 16.24 0.37 -5.84
N ILE A 246 16.26 1.16 -4.77
CA ILE A 246 17.16 0.94 -3.65
C ILE A 246 16.89 -0.40 -2.95
N ILE A 247 15.63 -0.84 -2.89
CA ILE A 247 15.24 -2.07 -2.20
C ILE A 247 15.83 -3.30 -2.89
N ALA A 248 15.81 -3.34 -4.23
CA ALA A 248 16.38 -4.45 -5.00
C ALA A 248 17.87 -4.66 -4.66
N ARG A 249 18.63 -3.58 -4.50
CA ARG A 249 20.05 -3.64 -4.12
C ARG A 249 20.22 -4.16 -2.69
N MET A 250 19.38 -3.71 -1.77
CA MET A 250 19.44 -4.11 -0.35
C MET A 250 19.06 -5.58 -0.12
N LEU A 251 18.29 -6.20 -1.02
CA LEU A 251 17.86 -7.60 -0.90
C LEU A 251 18.58 -8.56 -1.84
N ALA A 252 19.53 -8.09 -2.65
CA ALA A 252 20.17 -8.91 -3.70
C ALA A 252 20.77 -10.24 -3.19
N ALA A 253 21.24 -10.29 -1.94
CA ALA A 253 21.87 -11.47 -1.35
C ALA A 253 20.90 -12.44 -0.64
N THR A 254 19.61 -12.11 -0.53
CA THR A 254 18.65 -12.95 0.24
C THR A 254 17.92 -13.97 -0.64
N GLY A 255 17.86 -13.75 -1.96
CA GLY A 255 16.99 -14.49 -2.87
C GLY A 255 15.51 -14.12 -2.77
N TRP A 256 15.12 -13.33 -1.77
CA TRP A 256 13.78 -12.78 -1.61
C TRP A 256 13.64 -11.47 -2.39
N GLN A 257 12.41 -11.11 -2.72
CA GLN A 257 12.10 -9.88 -3.44
C GLN A 257 11.06 -9.06 -2.69
N ILE A 258 11.07 -7.75 -2.92
CA ILE A 258 9.95 -6.88 -2.57
C ILE A 258 9.42 -6.28 -3.84
N GLY A 259 8.09 -6.19 -3.93
CA GLY A 259 7.40 -5.31 -4.88
C GLY A 259 6.53 -4.34 -4.12
N GLY A 260 6.41 -3.09 -4.57
CA GLY A 260 5.55 -2.12 -3.89
C GLY A 260 5.28 -0.86 -4.70
N LYS A 261 4.78 0.17 -4.01
CA LYS A 261 4.55 1.50 -4.54
C LYS A 261 5.11 2.54 -3.57
N THR A 262 5.75 3.57 -4.11
CA THR A 262 6.15 4.75 -3.35
C THR A 262 5.08 5.83 -3.38
N GLY A 263 4.97 6.60 -2.30
CA GLY A 263 4.25 7.87 -2.22
C GLY A 263 5.16 8.96 -1.64
N SER A 264 5.00 10.20 -2.06
CA SER A 264 5.82 11.32 -1.57
C SER A 264 5.02 12.62 -1.64
N GLY A 265 5.10 13.43 -0.59
CA GLY A 265 4.31 14.64 -0.43
C GLY A 265 3.44 14.60 0.82
N PRO A 266 2.62 15.64 1.07
CA PRO A 266 2.75 16.96 0.45
C PRO A 266 4.10 17.58 0.82
N GLY A 267 4.52 18.63 0.11
CA GLY A 267 5.77 19.33 0.41
C GLY A 267 6.36 20.10 -0.78
N PRO A 268 7.53 20.72 -0.62
CA PRO A 268 8.16 21.50 -1.67
C PRO A 268 8.52 20.65 -2.90
N VAL A 269 8.59 21.32 -4.04
CA VAL A 269 9.11 20.75 -5.30
C VAL A 269 10.48 21.37 -5.57
N PRO A 270 11.55 20.58 -5.76
CA PRO A 270 11.59 19.11 -5.76
C PRO A 270 11.39 18.50 -4.38
N ILE A 271 10.91 17.25 -4.34
CA ILE A 271 10.68 16.49 -3.10
C ILE A 271 11.95 16.52 -2.24
N GLY A 272 11.80 16.94 -1.00
CA GLY A 272 12.88 17.10 -0.03
C GLY A 272 12.52 16.55 1.34
N PRO A 273 13.38 16.73 2.35
CA PRO A 273 13.18 16.21 3.71
C PRO A 273 11.84 16.57 4.33
N GLU A 274 11.27 17.74 4.00
CA GLU A 274 9.97 18.18 4.52
C GLU A 274 8.77 17.38 3.98
N SER A 275 8.95 16.56 2.94
CA SER A 275 7.87 15.72 2.40
C SER A 275 7.70 14.45 3.23
N ASP A 276 6.46 14.00 3.37
CA ASP A 276 6.20 12.66 3.88
C ASP A 276 6.55 11.61 2.82
N GLY A 277 6.95 10.43 3.29
CA GLY A 277 7.41 9.32 2.45
C GLY A 277 6.65 8.03 2.76
N TRP A 278 6.05 7.44 1.74
CA TRP A 278 5.43 6.12 1.78
C TRP A 278 6.25 5.10 0.98
N PHE A 279 6.42 3.91 1.54
CA PHE A 279 6.61 2.69 0.76
C PHE A 279 5.64 1.63 1.27
N ALA A 280 4.85 1.05 0.38
CA ALA A 280 3.94 -0.03 0.73
C ALA A 280 3.97 -1.13 -0.33
N GLY A 281 4.00 -2.40 0.08
CA GLY A 281 4.29 -3.50 -0.80
C GLY A 281 4.10 -4.90 -0.22
N LEU A 282 4.62 -5.86 -0.97
CA LEU A 282 4.62 -7.29 -0.68
C LEU A 282 6.06 -7.81 -0.67
N ILE A 283 6.35 -8.67 0.29
CA ILE A 283 7.58 -9.43 0.42
C ILE A 283 7.32 -10.82 -0.17
N PHE A 284 8.10 -11.18 -1.19
CA PHE A 284 8.01 -12.42 -1.95
C PHE A 284 9.16 -13.35 -1.58
N ASP A 285 8.85 -14.63 -1.38
CA ASP A 285 9.86 -15.68 -1.21
C ASP A 285 10.61 -15.95 -2.54
N PRO A 286 11.70 -16.74 -2.51
CA PRO A 286 12.47 -17.05 -3.72
C PRO A 286 11.67 -17.77 -4.82
N GLN A 287 10.50 -18.31 -4.50
CA GLN A 287 9.60 -18.96 -5.47
C GLN A 287 8.60 -17.95 -6.07
N GLY A 288 8.69 -16.67 -5.70
CA GLY A 288 7.83 -15.60 -6.18
C GLY A 288 6.47 -15.54 -5.48
N LYS A 289 6.26 -16.26 -4.38
CA LYS A 289 5.00 -16.24 -3.62
C LYS A 289 5.02 -15.13 -2.57
N ALA A 290 3.98 -14.31 -2.55
CA ALA A 290 3.81 -13.27 -1.53
C ALA A 290 3.61 -13.92 -0.15
N ARG A 291 4.47 -13.57 0.82
CA ARG A 291 4.43 -14.11 2.19
C ARG A 291 3.98 -13.06 3.19
N PHE A 292 4.46 -11.84 3.03
CA PHE A 292 4.19 -10.76 3.97
C PHE A 292 3.83 -9.47 3.23
N THR A 293 3.01 -8.65 3.85
CA THR A 293 2.85 -7.24 3.48
C THR A 293 3.91 -6.40 4.17
N VAL A 294 4.17 -5.21 3.64
CA VAL A 294 4.92 -4.18 4.35
C VAL A 294 4.34 -2.81 4.01
N ALA A 295 4.01 -2.01 5.01
CA ALA A 295 3.50 -0.65 4.82
C ALA A 295 4.24 0.29 5.77
N THR A 296 5.14 1.11 5.23
CA THR A 296 6.00 2.03 5.98
C THR A 296 5.72 3.47 5.57
N PHE A 297 5.45 4.30 6.56
CA PHE A 297 5.30 5.74 6.40
C PHE A 297 6.32 6.47 7.27
N VAL A 298 6.92 7.51 6.72
CA VAL A 298 7.87 8.37 7.42
C VAL A 298 7.43 9.81 7.21
N LYS A 299 6.99 10.45 8.29
CA LYS A 299 6.61 11.86 8.28
C LYS A 299 7.85 12.73 8.17
N HIS A 300 7.81 13.71 7.28
CA HIS A 300 8.97 14.55 6.92
C HIS A 300 10.23 13.69 6.72
N GLY A 301 10.05 12.58 5.99
CA GLY A 301 11.06 11.56 5.76
C GLY A 301 11.73 11.66 4.40
N GLY A 302 11.31 12.62 3.56
CA GLY A 302 11.68 12.72 2.17
C GLY A 302 10.92 11.75 1.26
N ALA A 303 11.47 11.54 0.07
CA ALA A 303 10.85 10.67 -0.93
C ALA A 303 10.59 9.25 -0.39
N GLY A 304 9.48 8.66 -0.81
CA GLY A 304 9.09 7.30 -0.44
C GLY A 304 10.08 6.23 -0.91
N GLY A 305 10.77 6.47 -2.02
CA GLY A 305 11.91 5.66 -2.47
C GLY A 305 13.21 5.84 -1.65
N GLY A 306 13.18 6.72 -0.65
CA GLY A 306 14.26 7.00 0.30
C GLY A 306 14.09 6.26 1.62
N ASN A 307 13.81 6.99 2.71
CA ASN A 307 13.80 6.42 4.06
C ASN A 307 12.73 5.34 4.25
N ALA A 308 11.50 5.56 3.75
CA ALA A 308 10.43 4.57 3.87
C ALA A 308 10.82 3.23 3.20
N ALA A 309 11.32 3.28 1.96
CA ALA A 309 11.81 2.11 1.23
C ALA A 309 12.98 1.40 1.95
N LYS A 310 13.95 2.15 2.49
CA LYS A 310 15.08 1.58 3.25
C LYS A 310 14.61 0.85 4.51
N ILE A 311 13.72 1.46 5.29
CA ILE A 311 13.15 0.85 6.49
C ILE A 311 12.40 -0.43 6.13
N SER A 312 11.59 -0.43 5.06
CA SER A 312 10.89 -1.64 4.59
C SER A 312 11.85 -2.75 4.17
N ALA A 313 12.97 -2.42 3.52
CA ALA A 313 13.98 -3.40 3.13
C ALA A 313 14.69 -4.03 4.35
N GLU A 314 15.09 -3.22 5.34
CA GLU A 314 15.70 -3.71 6.58
C GLU A 314 14.74 -4.58 7.39
N LEU A 315 13.48 -4.16 7.52
CA LEU A 315 12.46 -4.95 8.18
C LEU A 315 12.25 -6.31 7.50
N ALA A 316 12.23 -6.33 6.16
CA ALA A 316 12.15 -7.58 5.42
C ALA A 316 13.38 -8.46 5.68
N ARG A 317 14.61 -7.91 5.68
CA ARG A 317 15.82 -8.68 6.03
C ARG A 317 15.71 -9.32 7.41
N TYR A 318 15.21 -8.56 8.39
CA TYR A 318 15.00 -9.06 9.75
C TYR A 318 14.01 -10.23 9.77
N ILE A 319 12.82 -10.05 9.18
CA ILE A 319 11.78 -11.09 9.13
C ILE A 319 12.25 -12.34 8.36
N ILE A 320 13.00 -12.15 7.27
CA ILE A 320 13.57 -13.26 6.50
C ILE A 320 14.58 -14.03 7.35
N GLY A 321 15.45 -13.32 8.09
CA GLY A 321 16.44 -13.93 8.98
C GLY A 321 15.82 -14.75 10.11
N GLU A 322 14.75 -14.26 10.73
CA GLU A 322 14.02 -15.00 11.77
C GLU A 322 13.29 -16.23 11.22
N ASN A 323 12.73 -16.18 10.01
CA ASN A 323 12.05 -17.33 9.39
C ASN A 323 13.01 -18.43 8.88
N MET A 324 14.30 -18.13 8.73
CA MET A 324 15.31 -19.11 8.32
C MET A 324 15.96 -19.82 9.52
N ARG A 325 15.65 -19.41 10.75
CA ARG A 325 16.11 -20.06 11.99
C ARG A 325 15.04 -21.02 12.51
#